data_AF-A4QN96-F1
#
_entry.id   AF-A4QN96-F1
#
_cell.length_a   1.000
_cell.length_b   1.000
_cell.length_c   1.000
_cell.angle_alpha   90.00
_cell.angle_beta   90.00
_cell.angle_gamma   90.00
#
_symmetry.space_group_name_H-M   'P 1'
#
loop_
_entity.id
_entity.type
_entity.pdbx_description
1 polymer ?
#
loop_
_entity_poly.entity_id
_entity_poly.type
_entity_poly.pdbx_seq_one_letter_code
_entity_poly.pdbx_strand_id
1 'polypeptide(L)'
;EFWIKYAKYMENHSVEGVRHVYSRACNVHLAKKPMVHLQWAAFEEQQGNLEEARRILKNIETSVEGLAMVRLRRVNLERRHGNVKEAEKLLEEAMNKAKTCSESSFYAIKLSRHLSKVQADVVKARKVLSDSIQKDKENTKLYLNLLELEYNCDFKQNEENILSAFDKAIKSPMPIVMRVKFSQRKVEFLEDFGSDVKKLLDTYNEHQKLLKDQDLLKRKAENGLEQPETKRLHTEEVSTVASVPVTTASVDAAQSGYNYGSWYQYNYPANWNYGQYYNTPST
;
A
#
# COMPACT_ATOMS: atom_id res chain seq x y z
N GLU A 1 -6.69 14.17 -21.55
CA GLU A 1 -6.39 13.57 -22.86
C GLU A 1 -5.89 14.55 -23.92
N PHE A 2 -6.72 15.42 -24.53
CA PHE A 2 -6.27 16.27 -25.65
C PHE A 2 -5.05 17.16 -25.34
N TRP A 3 -5.04 17.85 -24.19
CA TRP A 3 -3.90 18.67 -23.76
C TRP A 3 -2.60 17.86 -23.62
N ILE A 4 -2.69 16.63 -23.11
CA ILE A 4 -1.53 15.73 -22.95
C ILE A 4 -1.02 15.30 -24.32
N LYS A 5 -1.93 14.92 -25.24
CA LYS A 5 -1.55 14.58 -26.62
C LYS A 5 -0.91 15.77 -27.34
N TYR A 6 -1.42 16.98 -27.11
CA TYR A 6 -0.86 18.19 -27.71
C TYR A 6 0.53 18.51 -27.15
N ALA A 7 0.72 18.39 -25.84
CA ALA A 7 2.04 18.52 -25.22
C ALA A 7 3.04 17.49 -25.80
N LYS A 8 2.65 16.21 -25.91
CA LYS A 8 3.48 15.17 -26.54
C LYS A 8 3.84 15.47 -27.99
N TYR A 9 2.92 16.02 -28.77
CA TYR A 9 3.22 16.47 -30.13
C TYR A 9 4.26 17.61 -30.13
N MET A 10 4.15 18.55 -29.19
CA MET A 10 5.06 19.68 -29.06
C MET A 10 6.47 19.30 -28.57
N GLU A 11 6.65 18.14 -27.91
CA GLU A 11 7.97 17.66 -27.44
C GLU A 11 9.01 17.59 -28.55
N ASN A 12 8.58 17.21 -29.76
CA ASN A 12 9.45 17.13 -30.94
C ASN A 12 9.70 18.49 -31.63
N HIS A 13 9.02 19.56 -31.20
CA HIS A 13 9.05 20.86 -31.89
C HIS A 13 9.68 21.96 -31.04
N SER A 14 9.32 22.08 -29.75
CA SER A 14 9.83 23.12 -28.87
C SER A 14 9.54 22.83 -27.39
N VAL A 15 10.58 22.87 -26.57
CA VAL A 15 10.49 22.73 -25.10
C VAL A 15 9.63 23.85 -24.50
N GLU A 16 9.84 25.10 -24.93
CA GLU A 16 9.05 26.26 -24.50
C GLU A 16 7.58 26.13 -24.92
N GLY A 17 7.34 25.57 -26.11
CA GLY A 17 5.99 25.25 -26.58
C GLY A 17 5.28 24.26 -25.66
N VAL A 18 5.94 23.17 -25.28
CA VAL A 18 5.41 22.19 -24.32
C VAL A 18 5.10 22.85 -22.97
N ARG A 19 6.02 23.66 -22.45
CA ARG A 19 5.84 24.40 -21.19
C ARG A 19 4.61 25.31 -21.24
N HIS A 20 4.43 26.04 -22.34
CA HIS A 20 3.27 26.91 -22.52
C HIS A 20 1.96 26.12 -22.60
N VAL A 21 1.94 24.99 -23.31
CA VAL A 21 0.78 24.10 -23.40
C VAL A 21 0.39 23.58 -22.02
N TYR A 22 1.35 23.06 -21.24
CA TYR A 22 1.07 22.58 -19.89
C TYR A 22 0.64 23.70 -18.95
N SER A 23 1.33 24.84 -18.97
CA SER A 23 0.96 26.00 -18.14
C SER A 23 -0.48 26.43 -18.39
N ARG A 24 -0.90 26.56 -19.67
CA ARG A 24 -2.27 26.91 -20.02
C ARG A 24 -3.26 25.82 -19.60
N ALA A 25 -2.94 24.56 -19.84
CA ALA A 25 -3.79 23.44 -19.44
C ALA A 25 -4.02 23.43 -17.93
N CYS A 26 -2.96 23.53 -17.13
CA CYS A 26 -2.99 23.40 -15.68
C CYS A 26 -3.53 24.66 -14.99
N ASN A 27 -3.17 25.86 -15.43
CA ASN A 27 -3.54 27.10 -14.74
C ASN A 27 -4.92 27.63 -15.14
N VAL A 28 -5.39 27.36 -16.37
CA VAL A 28 -6.66 27.92 -16.88
C VAL A 28 -7.78 26.88 -16.92
N HIS A 29 -7.51 25.70 -17.49
CA HIS A 29 -8.59 24.76 -17.84
C HIS A 29 -8.75 23.62 -16.83
N LEU A 30 -7.64 23.11 -16.28
CA LEU A 30 -7.58 21.81 -15.58
C LEU A 30 -6.90 21.91 -14.21
N ALA A 31 -7.15 23.00 -13.47
CA ALA A 31 -6.52 23.30 -12.18
C ALA A 31 -6.61 22.18 -11.13
N LYS A 32 -7.70 21.41 -11.13
CA LYS A 32 -7.94 20.33 -10.16
C LYS A 32 -7.76 18.92 -10.74
N LYS A 33 -7.26 18.77 -11.97
CA LYS A 33 -7.07 17.45 -12.61
C LYS A 33 -5.62 17.00 -12.45
N PRO A 34 -5.30 16.08 -11.51
CA PRO A 34 -3.92 15.81 -11.11
C PRO A 34 -3.05 15.26 -12.23
N MET A 35 -3.62 14.45 -13.13
CA MET A 35 -2.89 13.80 -14.24
C MET A 35 -2.07 14.78 -15.07
N VAL A 36 -2.64 15.91 -15.47
CA VAL A 36 -1.94 16.88 -16.34
C VAL A 36 -0.83 17.59 -15.57
N HIS A 37 -1.04 17.89 -14.28
CA HIS A 37 -0.03 18.50 -13.41
C HIS A 37 1.15 17.54 -13.14
N LEU A 38 0.87 16.25 -12.95
CA LEU A 38 1.93 15.25 -12.76
C LEU A 38 2.78 15.05 -14.02
N GLN A 39 2.16 15.13 -15.21
CA GLN A 39 2.86 15.09 -16.49
C GLN A 39 3.71 16.37 -16.68
N TRP A 40 3.16 17.53 -16.36
CA TRP A 40 3.92 18.79 -16.42
C TRP A 40 5.11 18.78 -15.46
N ALA A 41 4.94 18.34 -14.22
CA ALA A 41 6.04 18.24 -13.27
C ALA A 41 7.12 17.24 -13.72
N ALA A 42 6.73 16.11 -14.34
CA ALA A 42 7.68 15.16 -14.91
C ALA A 42 8.45 15.75 -16.10
N PHE A 43 7.77 16.52 -16.97
CA PHE A 43 8.42 17.25 -18.04
C PHE A 43 9.45 18.27 -17.50
N GLU A 44 9.09 19.10 -16.52
CA GLU A 44 10.05 20.07 -15.96
C GLU A 44 11.23 19.37 -15.27
N GLU A 45 10.99 18.24 -14.60
CA GLU A 45 12.05 17.39 -14.05
C GLU A 45 13.00 16.88 -15.15
N GLN A 46 12.47 16.42 -16.29
CA GLN A 46 13.28 15.97 -17.44
C GLN A 46 14.10 17.11 -18.06
N GLN A 47 13.57 18.34 -18.05
CA GLN A 47 14.29 19.52 -18.54
C GLN A 47 15.29 20.09 -17.51
N GLY A 48 15.39 19.51 -16.31
CA GLY A 48 16.29 19.98 -15.24
C GLY A 48 15.73 21.13 -14.39
N ASN A 49 14.50 21.58 -14.63
CA ASN A 49 13.85 22.66 -13.89
C ASN A 49 13.19 22.13 -12.59
N LEU A 50 14.03 21.74 -11.64
CA LEU A 50 13.58 21.09 -10.40
C LEU A 50 12.69 21.97 -9.52
N GLU A 51 13.02 23.26 -9.40
CA GLU A 51 12.22 24.21 -8.61
C GLU A 51 10.79 24.33 -9.14
N GLU A 52 10.64 24.33 -10.46
CA GLU A 52 9.33 24.41 -11.08
C GLU A 52 8.55 23.10 -10.89
N ALA A 53 9.20 21.95 -11.04
CA ALA A 53 8.59 20.65 -10.74
C ALA A 53 8.10 20.58 -9.27
N ARG A 54 8.90 21.07 -8.31
CA ARG A 54 8.52 21.18 -6.89
C ARG A 54 7.30 22.08 -6.71
N ARG A 55 7.29 23.24 -7.35
CA ARG A 55 6.20 24.23 -7.29
C ARG A 55 4.89 23.63 -7.80
N ILE A 56 4.92 23.00 -8.98
CA ILE A 56 3.75 22.37 -9.59
C ILE A 56 3.18 21.29 -8.67
N LEU A 57 4.02 20.39 -8.17
CA LEU A 57 3.57 19.30 -7.31
C LEU A 57 3.02 19.79 -5.97
N LYS A 58 3.63 20.83 -5.38
CA LYS A 58 3.13 21.46 -4.15
C LYS A 58 1.75 22.10 -4.39
N ASN A 59 1.59 22.83 -5.49
CA ASN A 59 0.33 23.50 -5.82
C ASN A 59 -0.83 22.52 -6.02
N ILE A 60 -0.60 21.42 -6.74
CA ILE A 60 -1.65 20.42 -6.96
C ILE A 60 -1.98 19.64 -5.68
N GLU A 61 -1.00 19.40 -4.79
CA GLU A 61 -1.27 18.80 -3.48
C GLU A 61 -2.15 19.70 -2.60
N THR A 62 -1.89 21.01 -2.60
CA THR A 62 -2.73 21.97 -1.86
C THR A 62 -4.11 22.14 -2.49
N SER A 63 -4.22 21.98 -3.81
CA SER A 63 -5.50 22.14 -4.53
C SER A 63 -6.39 20.91 -4.42
N VAL A 64 -5.79 19.72 -4.28
CA VAL A 64 -6.47 18.42 -4.20
C VAL A 64 -5.87 17.62 -3.05
N GLU A 65 -6.35 17.87 -1.84
CA GLU A 65 -5.90 17.20 -0.63
C GLU A 65 -6.24 15.70 -0.62
N GLY A 66 -5.46 14.91 0.12
CA GLY A 66 -5.70 13.47 0.34
C GLY A 66 -5.25 12.57 -0.82
N LEU A 67 -4.71 13.13 -1.91
CA LEU A 67 -4.26 12.35 -3.05
C LEU A 67 -2.84 11.80 -2.83
N ALA A 68 -2.76 10.58 -2.27
CA ALA A 68 -1.49 9.94 -1.94
C ALA A 68 -0.48 9.89 -3.11
N MET A 69 -0.97 9.73 -4.34
CA MET A 69 -0.12 9.70 -5.52
C MET A 69 0.67 11.00 -5.77
N VAL A 70 0.11 12.16 -5.40
CA VAL A 70 0.79 13.46 -5.54
C VAL A 70 1.90 13.54 -4.50
N ARG A 71 1.60 13.21 -3.24
CA ARG A 71 2.60 13.18 -2.16
C ARG A 71 3.74 12.22 -2.51
N LEU A 72 3.44 11.02 -3.01
CA LEU A 72 4.47 10.08 -3.44
C LEU A 72 5.30 10.59 -4.63
N ARG A 73 4.71 11.34 -5.57
CA ARG A 73 5.48 11.96 -6.66
C ARG A 73 6.46 13.00 -6.13
N ARG A 74 6.06 13.83 -5.15
CA ARG A 74 6.96 14.79 -4.47
C ARG A 74 8.11 14.08 -3.76
N VAL A 75 7.80 13.04 -2.99
CA VAL A 75 8.82 12.23 -2.28
C VAL A 75 9.82 11.63 -3.27
N ASN A 76 9.34 11.07 -4.38
CA ASN A 76 10.20 10.46 -5.39
C ASN A 76 11.07 11.49 -6.15
N LEU A 77 10.54 12.71 -6.38
CA LEU A 77 11.31 13.82 -6.94
C LEU A 77 12.50 14.15 -6.04
N GLU A 78 12.27 14.37 -4.74
CA GLU A 78 13.35 14.66 -3.80
C GLU A 78 14.35 13.51 -3.69
N ARG A 79 13.87 12.26 -3.66
CA ARG A 79 14.74 11.08 -3.63
C ARG A 79 15.67 11.01 -4.84
N ARG A 80 15.17 11.20 -6.07
CA ARG A 80 15.99 11.12 -7.29
C ARG A 80 17.09 12.17 -7.34
N HIS A 81 16.88 13.30 -6.67
CA HIS A 81 17.83 14.41 -6.63
C HIS A 81 18.69 14.44 -5.36
N GLY A 82 18.74 13.32 -4.61
CA GLY A 82 19.60 13.20 -3.43
C GLY A 82 19.09 13.91 -2.16
N ASN A 83 17.92 14.54 -2.21
CA ASN A 83 17.30 15.22 -1.06
C ASN A 83 16.57 14.22 -0.15
N VAL A 84 17.31 13.25 0.36
CA VAL A 84 16.77 12.10 1.09
C VAL A 84 16.09 12.51 2.41
N LYS A 85 16.59 13.54 3.08
CA LYS A 85 16.00 14.11 4.31
C LYS A 85 14.65 14.78 4.06
N GLU A 86 14.52 15.53 2.96
CA GLU A 86 13.23 16.14 2.60
C GLU A 86 12.22 15.08 2.17
N ALA A 87 12.65 14.04 1.44
CA ALA A 87 11.80 12.90 1.10
C ALA A 87 11.23 12.20 2.35
N GLU A 88 12.07 12.03 3.38
CA GLU A 88 11.66 11.49 4.68
C GLU A 88 10.65 12.40 5.38
N LYS A 89 10.96 13.69 5.52
CA LYS A 89 10.09 14.69 6.14
C LYS A 89 8.72 14.76 5.48
N LEU A 90 8.65 14.69 4.14
CA LEU A 90 7.40 14.68 3.41
C LEU A 90 6.52 13.46 3.75
N LEU A 91 7.12 12.29 4.00
CA LEU A 91 6.40 11.09 4.42
C LEU A 91 5.97 11.18 5.89
N GLU A 92 6.81 11.68 6.78
CA GLU A 92 6.47 11.91 8.18
C GLU A 92 5.31 12.92 8.31
N GLU A 93 5.36 14.04 7.59
CA GLU A 93 4.26 15.00 7.51
C GLU A 93 2.97 14.36 6.99
N ALA A 94 3.05 13.48 5.99
CA ALA A 94 1.88 12.79 5.44
C ALA A 94 1.27 11.81 6.45
N MET A 95 2.12 11.09 7.18
CA MET A 95 1.71 10.18 8.25
C MET A 95 1.01 10.92 9.40
N ASN A 96 1.50 12.11 9.75
CA ASN A 96 0.95 12.95 10.82
C ASN A 96 -0.34 13.67 10.41
N LYS A 97 -0.47 14.05 9.12
CA LYS A 97 -1.67 14.71 8.57
C LYS A 97 -2.74 13.72 8.09
N ALA A 98 -2.48 12.42 8.16
CA ALA A 98 -3.40 11.38 7.73
C ALA A 98 -4.72 11.46 8.49
N LYS A 99 -5.85 11.35 7.78
CA LYS A 99 -7.19 11.45 8.36
C LYS A 99 -7.67 10.11 8.94
N THR A 100 -7.10 9.01 8.47
CA THR A 100 -7.47 7.65 8.89
C THR A 100 -6.24 6.86 9.34
N CYS A 101 -6.42 5.91 10.26
CA CYS A 101 -5.34 5.01 10.67
C CYS A 101 -4.73 4.27 9.47
N SER A 102 -5.57 3.80 8.55
CA SER A 102 -5.09 3.05 7.38
C SER A 102 -4.31 3.92 6.38
N GLU A 103 -4.66 5.20 6.24
CA GLU A 103 -3.83 6.18 5.50
C GLU A 103 -2.48 6.44 6.20
N SER A 104 -2.48 6.59 7.53
CA SER A 104 -1.25 6.74 8.31
C SER A 104 -0.34 5.51 8.16
N SER A 105 -0.91 4.30 8.26
CA SER A 105 -0.24 3.02 8.04
C SER A 105 0.32 2.89 6.62
N PHE A 106 -0.40 3.40 5.60
CA PHE A 106 0.09 3.45 4.23
C PHE A 106 1.39 4.28 4.14
N TYR A 107 1.41 5.49 4.70
CA TYR A 107 2.61 6.34 4.68
C TYR A 107 3.74 5.78 5.54
N ALA A 108 3.43 5.16 6.68
CA ALA A 108 4.41 4.49 7.52
C ALA A 108 5.15 3.37 6.78
N ILE A 109 4.44 2.59 5.98
CA ILE A 109 5.04 1.53 5.15
C ILE A 109 5.92 2.12 4.05
N LYS A 110 5.53 3.26 3.46
CA LYS A 110 6.38 3.95 2.47
C LYS A 110 7.64 4.53 3.14
N LEU A 111 7.50 5.08 4.34
CA LEU A 111 8.59 5.62 5.14
C LEU A 111 9.58 4.54 5.56
N SER A 112 9.12 3.41 6.09
CA SER A 112 10.00 2.31 6.50
C SER A 112 10.81 1.73 5.33
N ARG A 113 10.20 1.63 4.15
CA ARG A 113 10.90 1.22 2.92
C ARG A 113 11.94 2.23 2.47
N HIS A 114 11.62 3.53 2.54
CA HIS A 114 12.58 4.60 2.23
C HIS A 114 13.78 4.55 3.18
N LEU A 115 13.52 4.45 4.49
CA LEU A 115 14.56 4.36 5.51
C LEU A 115 15.48 3.14 5.31
N SER A 116 14.88 1.96 5.12
CA SER A 116 15.66 0.72 4.99
C SER A 116 16.40 0.60 3.66
N LYS A 117 15.76 0.91 2.53
CA LYS A 117 16.34 0.67 1.20
C LYS A 117 17.13 1.85 0.63
N VAL A 118 16.88 3.07 1.09
CA VAL A 118 17.58 4.27 0.58
C VAL A 118 18.60 4.78 1.59
N GLN A 119 18.26 4.77 2.88
CA GLN A 119 19.15 5.28 3.94
C GLN A 119 19.91 4.19 4.68
N ALA A 120 19.62 2.91 4.41
CA ALA A 120 20.15 1.76 5.16
C ALA A 120 19.85 1.81 6.68
N ASP A 121 18.86 2.60 7.11
CA ASP A 121 18.47 2.74 8.51
C ASP A 121 17.35 1.75 8.86
N VAL A 122 17.74 0.50 9.07
CA VAL A 122 16.84 -0.59 9.45
C VAL A 122 16.23 -0.37 10.83
N VAL A 123 17.00 0.22 11.77
CA VAL A 123 16.55 0.43 13.15
C VAL A 123 15.39 1.41 13.19
N LYS A 124 15.53 2.54 12.49
CA LYS A 124 14.45 3.53 12.38
C LYS A 124 13.27 2.98 11.58
N ALA A 125 13.51 2.23 10.49
CA ALA A 125 12.45 1.58 9.73
C ALA A 125 11.60 0.62 10.59
N ARG A 126 12.25 -0.19 11.43
CA ARG A 126 11.60 -1.12 12.37
C ARG A 126 10.78 -0.37 13.41
N LYS A 127 11.32 0.73 13.95
CA LYS A 127 10.61 1.58 14.91
C LYS A 127 9.34 2.16 14.30
N VAL A 128 9.41 2.75 13.10
CA VAL A 128 8.25 3.30 12.39
C VAL A 128 7.15 2.24 12.22
N LEU A 129 7.51 1.03 11.76
CA LEU A 129 6.53 -0.05 11.61
C LEU A 129 5.93 -0.50 12.94
N SER A 130 6.76 -0.64 13.98
CA SER A 130 6.30 -1.04 15.31
C SER A 130 5.34 -0.01 15.94
N ASP A 131 5.67 1.27 15.82
CA ASP A 131 4.84 2.37 16.32
C ASP A 131 3.50 2.43 15.55
N SER A 132 3.52 2.20 14.24
CA SER A 132 2.30 2.12 13.43
C SER A 132 1.44 0.89 13.75
N ILE A 133 2.05 -0.26 14.04
CA ILE A 133 1.33 -1.47 14.47
C ILE A 133 0.57 -1.23 15.77
N GLN A 134 1.15 -0.46 16.71
CA GLN A 134 0.47 -0.12 17.96
C GLN A 134 -0.81 0.71 17.72
N LYS A 135 -0.81 1.56 16.68
CA LYS A 135 -1.95 2.41 16.31
C LYS A 135 -2.99 1.68 15.46
N ASP A 136 -2.57 0.76 14.60
CA ASP A 136 -3.41 0.06 13.62
C ASP A 136 -3.16 -1.46 13.69
N LYS A 137 -3.61 -2.07 14.79
CA LYS A 137 -3.25 -3.46 15.18
C LYS A 137 -3.82 -4.53 14.26
N GLU A 138 -4.87 -4.22 13.50
CA GLU A 138 -5.56 -5.17 12.61
C GLU A 138 -5.02 -5.12 11.17
N ASN A 139 -4.15 -4.17 10.85
CA ASN A 139 -3.67 -3.98 9.50
C ASN A 139 -2.54 -4.96 9.17
N THR A 140 -2.91 -6.03 8.46
CA THR A 140 -1.99 -7.07 7.98
C THR A 140 -0.79 -6.51 7.21
N LYS A 141 -0.96 -5.41 6.45
CA LYS A 141 0.12 -4.88 5.60
C LYS A 141 1.31 -4.41 6.43
N LEU A 142 1.09 -3.92 7.65
CA LEU A 142 2.17 -3.50 8.55
C LEU A 142 3.03 -4.69 8.99
N TYR A 143 2.40 -5.78 9.43
CA TYR A 143 3.09 -7.00 9.83
C TYR A 143 3.85 -7.65 8.67
N LEU A 144 3.26 -7.67 7.46
CA LEU A 144 3.95 -8.17 6.27
C LEU A 144 5.19 -7.35 5.94
N ASN A 145 5.13 -6.02 6.04
CA ASN A 145 6.29 -5.17 5.79
C ASN A 145 7.34 -5.27 6.91
N LEU A 146 6.93 -5.54 8.15
CA LEU A 146 7.86 -5.82 9.24
C LEU A 146 8.61 -7.13 8.98
N LEU A 147 7.91 -8.21 8.63
CA LEU A 147 8.56 -9.45 8.24
C LEU A 147 9.49 -9.26 7.04
N GLU A 148 9.03 -8.57 5.99
CA GLU A 148 9.87 -8.25 4.83
C GLU A 148 11.14 -7.50 5.24
N LEU A 149 11.06 -6.55 6.18
CA LEU A 149 12.22 -5.85 6.71
C LEU A 149 13.21 -6.80 7.38
N GLU A 150 12.74 -7.68 8.27
CA GLU A 150 13.61 -8.63 8.98
C GLU A 150 14.21 -9.68 8.04
N TYR A 151 13.45 -10.18 7.06
CA TYR A 151 13.95 -11.11 6.04
C TYR A 151 15.03 -10.51 5.13
N ASN A 152 14.99 -9.20 4.91
CA ASN A 152 16.00 -8.51 4.12
C ASN A 152 17.32 -8.28 4.89
N CYS A 153 17.34 -8.52 6.20
CA CYS A 153 18.54 -8.44 7.01
C CYS A 153 19.27 -9.80 7.04
N ASP A 154 20.48 -9.87 7.61
CA ASP A 154 21.21 -11.14 7.71
C ASP A 154 20.36 -12.16 8.48
N PHE A 155 20.03 -13.26 7.79
CA PHE A 155 19.11 -14.29 8.22
C PHE A 155 19.49 -14.89 9.57
N LYS A 156 20.79 -15.21 9.75
CA LYS A 156 21.27 -15.89 10.95
C LYS A 156 21.27 -14.99 12.18
N GLN A 157 21.43 -13.68 11.98
CA GLN A 157 21.45 -12.70 13.06
C GLN A 157 20.03 -12.23 13.44
N ASN A 158 19.05 -12.44 12.56
CA ASN A 158 17.68 -11.92 12.74
C ASN A 158 16.61 -12.99 12.96
N GLU A 159 16.97 -14.27 13.14
CA GLU A 159 16.00 -15.34 13.44
C GLU A 159 15.07 -14.94 14.59
N GLU A 160 15.61 -14.41 15.69
CA GLU A 160 14.81 -13.97 16.85
C GLU A 160 13.84 -12.83 16.48
N ASN A 161 14.29 -11.86 15.68
CA ASN A 161 13.45 -10.74 15.23
C ASN A 161 12.33 -11.23 14.29
N ILE A 162 12.63 -12.16 13.39
CA ILE A 162 11.65 -12.78 12.48
C ILE A 162 10.59 -13.54 13.28
N LEU A 163 11.02 -14.38 14.24
CA LEU A 163 10.11 -15.12 15.11
C LEU A 163 9.26 -14.17 15.97
N SER A 164 9.85 -13.11 16.51
CA SER A 164 9.12 -12.06 17.24
C SER A 164 8.08 -11.36 16.37
N ALA A 165 8.39 -11.08 15.10
CA ALA A 165 7.47 -10.47 14.15
C ALA A 165 6.30 -11.42 13.82
N PHE A 166 6.56 -12.72 13.63
CA PHE A 166 5.51 -13.73 13.48
C PHE A 166 4.62 -13.80 14.72
N ASP A 167 5.20 -13.87 15.91
CA ASP A 167 4.45 -13.96 17.16
C ASP A 167 3.56 -12.75 17.39
N LYS A 168 4.06 -11.54 17.09
CA LYS A 168 3.26 -10.31 17.12
C LYS A 168 2.07 -10.38 16.18
N ALA A 169 2.27 -10.89 14.95
CA ALA A 169 1.20 -11.03 13.98
C ALA A 169 0.15 -12.08 14.42
N ILE A 170 0.60 -13.23 14.93
CA ILE A 170 -0.27 -14.34 15.35
C ILE A 170 -1.09 -13.97 16.60
N LYS A 171 -0.53 -13.18 17.52
CA LYS A 171 -1.19 -12.73 18.76
C LYS A 171 -1.99 -11.43 18.60
N SER A 172 -2.00 -10.85 17.40
CA SER A 172 -2.73 -9.62 17.10
C SER A 172 -4.26 -9.81 17.13
N PRO A 173 -5.04 -8.72 17.19
CA PRO A 173 -6.50 -8.78 17.03
C PRO A 173 -6.96 -9.00 15.58
N MET A 174 -6.04 -9.27 14.62
CA MET A 174 -6.40 -9.54 13.23
C MET A 174 -7.38 -10.73 13.11
N PRO A 175 -8.18 -10.77 12.02
CA PRO A 175 -9.04 -11.92 11.73
C PRO A 175 -8.28 -13.25 11.80
N ILE A 176 -8.90 -14.28 12.37
CA ILE A 176 -8.25 -15.58 12.61
C ILE A 176 -7.68 -16.19 11.32
N VAL A 177 -8.35 -15.96 10.18
CA VAL A 177 -7.88 -16.39 8.85
C VAL A 177 -6.49 -15.83 8.54
N MET A 178 -6.23 -14.57 8.89
CA MET A 178 -4.92 -13.95 8.65
C MET A 178 -3.89 -14.45 9.65
N ARG A 179 -4.26 -14.60 10.93
CA ARG A 179 -3.38 -15.17 11.96
C ARG A 179 -2.93 -16.59 11.63
N VAL A 180 -3.84 -17.44 11.12
CA VAL A 180 -3.53 -18.79 10.63
C VAL A 180 -2.51 -18.73 9.50
N LYS A 181 -2.66 -17.81 8.53
CA LYS A 181 -1.69 -17.62 7.44
C LYS A 181 -0.30 -17.16 7.92
N PHE A 182 -0.20 -16.39 9.00
CA PHE A 182 1.10 -16.05 9.61
C PHE A 182 1.68 -17.24 10.36
N SER A 183 0.85 -17.99 11.09
CA SER A 183 1.26 -19.20 11.81
C SER A 183 1.78 -20.28 10.85
N GLN A 184 1.11 -20.49 9.72
CA GLN A 184 1.58 -21.38 8.67
C GLN A 184 2.96 -20.96 8.14
N ARG A 185 3.14 -19.68 7.78
CA ARG A 185 4.43 -19.16 7.33
C ARG A 185 5.54 -19.28 8.38
N LYS A 186 5.20 -19.17 9.67
CA LYS A 186 6.15 -19.38 10.77
C LYS A 186 6.61 -20.84 10.84
N VAL A 187 5.70 -21.80 10.62
CA VAL A 187 6.04 -23.22 10.52
C VAL A 187 6.95 -23.47 9.31
N GLU A 188 6.56 -22.98 8.13
CA GLU A 188 7.36 -23.08 6.89
C GLU A 188 8.78 -22.52 7.10
N PHE A 189 8.91 -21.35 7.73
CA PHE A 189 10.20 -20.76 8.06
C PHE A 189 11.07 -21.63 8.97
N LEU A 190 10.48 -22.21 10.03
CA LEU A 190 11.23 -23.08 10.94
C LEU A 190 11.58 -24.44 10.33
N GLU A 191 10.78 -24.93 9.40
CA GLU A 191 11.08 -26.15 8.62
C GLU A 191 12.27 -25.93 7.70
N ASP A 192 12.27 -24.82 6.93
CA ASP A 192 13.29 -24.55 5.93
C ASP A 192 14.64 -24.14 6.55
N PHE A 193 14.60 -23.46 7.70
CA PHE A 193 15.78 -22.77 8.24
C PHE A 193 16.02 -22.92 9.73
N GLY A 194 15.08 -23.50 10.48
CA GLY A 194 15.18 -23.61 11.93
C GLY A 194 16.31 -24.55 12.35
N SER A 195 17.06 -24.19 13.40
CA SER A 195 18.11 -25.05 13.95
C SER A 195 17.62 -26.02 15.04
N ASP A 196 16.41 -25.81 15.57
CA ASP A 196 15.85 -26.55 16.70
C ASP A 196 14.48 -27.17 16.36
N VAL A 197 14.48 -28.50 16.20
CA VAL A 197 13.29 -29.31 15.90
C VAL A 197 12.21 -29.17 16.98
N LYS A 198 12.60 -28.89 18.23
CA LYS A 198 11.62 -28.69 19.31
C LYS A 198 10.79 -27.43 19.08
N LYS A 199 11.41 -26.31 18.68
CA LYS A 199 10.70 -25.07 18.34
C LYS A 199 9.73 -25.27 17.17
N LEU A 200 10.14 -26.05 16.18
CA LEU A 200 9.29 -26.42 15.04
C LEU A 200 8.06 -27.20 15.51
N LEU A 201 8.25 -28.24 16.33
CA LEU A 201 7.15 -29.04 16.85
C LEU A 201 6.19 -28.22 17.72
N ASP A 202 6.72 -27.35 18.58
CA ASP A 202 5.92 -26.45 19.43
C ASP A 202 5.10 -25.48 18.56
N THR A 203 5.71 -24.89 17.53
CA THR A 203 5.04 -23.98 16.59
C THR A 203 3.97 -24.70 15.76
N TYR A 204 4.23 -25.95 15.34
CA TYR A 204 3.26 -26.78 14.66
C TYR A 204 2.05 -27.09 15.55
N ASN A 205 2.27 -27.42 16.82
CA ASN A 205 1.21 -27.64 17.79
C ASN A 205 0.35 -26.38 18.02
N GLU A 206 0.97 -25.20 18.09
CA GLU A 206 0.26 -23.92 18.15
C GLU A 206 -0.58 -23.67 16.89
N HIS A 207 -0.03 -23.97 15.71
CA HIS A 207 -0.75 -23.87 14.44
C HIS A 207 -2.00 -24.75 14.40
N GLN A 208 -1.88 -26.01 14.83
CA GLN A 208 -3.00 -26.95 14.90
C GLN A 208 -4.11 -26.48 15.85
N LYS A 209 -3.76 -25.81 16.96
CA LYS A 209 -4.76 -25.18 17.85
C LYS A 209 -5.50 -24.05 17.14
N LEU A 210 -4.79 -23.18 16.42
CA LEU A 210 -5.40 -22.07 15.68
C LEU A 210 -6.34 -22.55 14.55
N LEU A 211 -6.02 -23.65 13.87
CA LEU A 211 -6.91 -24.26 12.88
C LEU A 211 -8.22 -24.74 13.51
N LYS A 212 -8.14 -25.43 14.66
CA LYS A 212 -9.33 -25.87 15.41
C LYS A 212 -10.19 -24.69 15.83
N ASP A 213 -9.57 -23.62 16.33
CA ASP A 213 -10.30 -22.40 16.71
C ASP A 213 -11.00 -21.75 15.50
N GLN A 214 -10.36 -21.75 14.34
CA GLN A 214 -10.96 -21.25 13.09
C GLN A 214 -12.18 -22.08 12.68
N ASP A 215 -12.08 -23.42 12.74
CA ASP A 215 -13.19 -24.29 12.37
C ASP A 215 -14.36 -24.20 13.36
N LEU A 216 -14.09 -24.05 14.66
CA LEU A 216 -15.13 -23.80 15.66
C LEU A 216 -15.86 -22.48 15.40
N LEU A 217 -15.16 -21.43 14.97
CA LEU A 217 -15.78 -20.16 14.59
C LEU A 217 -16.65 -20.29 13.33
N LYS A 218 -16.20 -21.05 12.32
CA LYS A 218 -17.01 -21.33 11.12
C LYS A 218 -18.31 -22.07 11.45
N ARG A 219 -18.22 -23.17 12.23
CA ARG A 219 -19.42 -23.93 12.65
C ARG A 219 -20.39 -23.10 13.49
N LYS A 220 -19.89 -22.22 14.36
CA LYS A 220 -20.75 -21.30 15.13
C LYS A 220 -21.47 -20.28 14.24
N ALA A 221 -20.82 -19.80 13.18
CA ALA A 221 -21.45 -18.90 12.22
C ALA A 221 -22.53 -19.60 11.38
N GLU A 222 -22.32 -20.87 11.03
CA GLU A 222 -23.28 -21.70 10.29
C GLU A 222 -24.52 -22.05 11.15
N ASN A 223 -24.32 -22.42 12.42
CA ASN A 223 -25.41 -22.79 13.33
C ASN A 223 -26.23 -21.59 13.86
N GLY A 224 -25.74 -20.35 13.68
CA GLY A 224 -26.42 -19.11 14.12
C GLY A 224 -27.48 -18.58 13.14
N LEU A 225 -27.67 -19.24 11.99
CA LEU A 225 -28.66 -18.87 10.96
C LEU A 225 -29.99 -19.62 11.08
N GLU A 226 -30.12 -20.60 11.97
CA GLU A 226 -31.42 -21.24 12.25
C GLU A 226 -32.17 -20.49 13.37
N GLN A 227 -32.88 -19.43 12.99
CA GLN A 227 -34.03 -18.98 13.79
C GLN A 227 -35.24 -19.89 13.51
N PRO A 228 -35.99 -20.32 14.54
CA PRO A 228 -37.14 -21.19 14.36
C PRO A 228 -38.30 -20.43 13.72
N GLU A 229 -38.88 -21.03 12.68
CA GLU A 229 -40.11 -20.57 12.04
C GLU A 229 -41.22 -20.34 13.08
N THR A 230 -41.71 -19.11 13.19
CA THR A 230 -43.01 -18.84 13.80
C THR A 230 -43.89 -18.03 12.85
N LYS A 231 -44.80 -18.78 12.22
CA LYS A 231 -46.14 -18.43 11.72
C LYS A 231 -46.35 -17.08 11.03
N ARG A 232 -46.60 -17.21 9.72
CA ARG A 232 -47.26 -16.26 8.81
C ARG A 232 -48.47 -15.55 9.44
N LEU A 233 -48.52 -14.23 9.31
CA LEU A 233 -49.73 -13.47 9.03
C LEU A 233 -49.42 -12.49 7.89
N HIS A 234 -50.33 -12.48 6.93
CA HIS A 234 -50.26 -11.86 5.60
C HIS A 234 -50.91 -10.47 5.64
N THR A 235 -50.21 -9.43 5.13
CA THR A 235 -50.79 -8.30 4.38
C THR A 235 -49.73 -7.66 3.48
N GLU A 236 -50.12 -7.44 2.23
CA GLU A 236 -49.55 -6.73 1.08
C GLU A 236 -49.02 -5.29 1.39
N GLU A 237 -48.15 -4.57 0.64
CA GLU A 237 -47.84 -4.52 -0.80
C GLU A 237 -46.53 -3.69 -1.07
N VAL A 238 -45.87 -3.97 -2.22
CA VAL A 238 -44.95 -3.18 -3.10
C VAL A 238 -43.82 -2.29 -2.54
N SER A 239 -42.55 -2.64 -2.82
CA SER A 239 -41.66 -1.88 -3.76
C SER A 239 -40.27 -2.49 -3.95
N THR A 240 -39.81 -2.37 -5.19
CA THR A 240 -38.62 -2.87 -5.88
C THR A 240 -37.27 -2.39 -5.35
N VAL A 241 -36.29 -3.30 -5.17
CA VAL A 241 -34.90 -3.08 -5.62
C VAL A 241 -34.15 -4.40 -5.85
N ALA A 242 -33.44 -4.48 -6.98
CA ALA A 242 -32.74 -5.66 -7.48
C ALA A 242 -31.52 -6.06 -6.61
N SER A 243 -31.42 -7.35 -6.32
CA SER A 243 -30.27 -8.00 -5.70
C SER A 243 -29.21 -8.36 -6.75
N VAL A 244 -27.97 -7.91 -6.54
CA VAL A 244 -26.80 -8.30 -7.34
C VAL A 244 -26.17 -9.55 -6.70
N PRO A 245 -25.88 -10.63 -7.44
CA PRO A 245 -25.32 -11.84 -6.87
C PRO A 245 -23.84 -11.67 -6.48
N VAL A 246 -23.52 -12.10 -5.26
CA VAL A 246 -22.14 -12.24 -4.77
C VAL A 246 -21.52 -13.46 -5.46
N THR A 247 -20.60 -13.22 -6.38
CA THR A 247 -19.79 -14.28 -6.99
C THR A 247 -18.65 -14.64 -6.04
N THR A 248 -18.65 -15.89 -5.58
CA THR A 248 -17.56 -16.55 -4.88
C THR A 248 -16.45 -16.87 -5.87
N ALA A 249 -15.51 -15.94 -6.06
CA ALA A 249 -14.27 -16.22 -6.79
C ALA A 249 -13.24 -16.82 -5.82
N SER A 250 -12.90 -18.08 -6.07
CA SER A 250 -11.79 -18.82 -5.49
C SER A 250 -10.46 -18.07 -5.69
N VAL A 251 -9.85 -17.67 -4.59
CA VAL A 251 -8.50 -17.07 -4.53
C VAL A 251 -7.47 -18.14 -4.20
N ASP A 252 -7.37 -19.15 -5.07
CA ASP A 252 -6.29 -20.14 -5.06
C ASP A 252 -5.37 -19.87 -6.26
N ALA A 253 -4.53 -18.85 -6.14
CA ALA A 253 -3.28 -18.67 -6.90
C ALA A 253 -2.60 -17.36 -6.46
N ALA A 254 -1.86 -17.38 -5.36
CA ALA A 254 -0.93 -16.31 -5.03
C ALA A 254 0.45 -16.91 -4.73
N GLN A 255 1.08 -17.44 -5.79
CA GLN A 255 2.51 -17.74 -5.81
C GLN A 255 3.31 -16.43 -5.75
N SER A 256 4.19 -16.32 -4.76
CA SER A 256 5.56 -15.75 -4.73
C SER A 256 5.94 -14.46 -5.48
N GLY A 257 4.99 -13.61 -5.89
CA GLY A 257 5.29 -12.28 -6.43
C GLY A 257 4.33 -11.24 -5.87
N TYR A 258 4.77 -10.46 -4.88
CA TYR A 258 3.98 -9.35 -4.36
C TYR A 258 3.73 -8.31 -5.47
N ASN A 259 2.53 -8.36 -6.06
CA ASN A 259 2.12 -7.48 -7.15
C ASN A 259 2.04 -6.03 -6.66
N TYR A 260 3.04 -5.22 -7.03
CA TYR A 260 3.17 -3.80 -6.69
C TYR A 260 2.00 -2.95 -7.22
N GLY A 261 1.24 -3.45 -8.20
CA GLY A 261 0.06 -2.78 -8.76
C GLY A 261 -1.08 -2.63 -7.75
N SER A 262 -1.29 -3.62 -6.88
CA SER A 262 -2.38 -3.61 -5.88
C SER A 262 -2.19 -2.52 -4.81
N TRP A 263 -0.96 -2.09 -4.56
CA TRP A 263 -0.64 -1.04 -3.58
C TRP A 263 -1.07 0.37 -4.03
N TYR A 264 -1.19 0.62 -5.33
CA TYR A 264 -1.60 1.91 -5.88
C TYR A 264 -3.12 2.09 -5.95
N GLN A 265 -3.88 1.03 -5.69
CA GLN A 265 -5.34 1.03 -5.75
C GLN A 265 -6.01 1.69 -4.53
N TYR A 266 -5.21 2.14 -3.55
CA TYR A 266 -5.71 2.75 -2.32
C TYR A 266 -6.47 4.08 -2.53
N ASN A 267 -6.34 4.72 -3.72
CA ASN A 267 -7.03 5.99 -4.02
C ASN A 267 -7.45 6.17 -5.50
N TYR A 268 -7.19 5.21 -6.39
CA TYR A 268 -7.55 5.35 -7.81
C TYR A 268 -7.77 3.99 -8.48
N PRO A 269 -8.82 3.83 -9.32
CA PRO A 269 -9.15 2.55 -9.94
C PRO A 269 -8.23 2.14 -11.10
N ALA A 270 -7.33 3.02 -11.56
CA ALA A 270 -6.43 2.73 -12.69
C ALA A 270 -5.05 2.25 -12.22
N ASN A 271 -4.56 1.18 -12.84
CA ASN A 271 -3.24 0.60 -12.59
C ASN A 271 -2.14 1.64 -12.91
N TRP A 272 -1.24 1.88 -11.95
CA TRP A 272 -0.24 2.97 -11.99
C TRP A 272 0.87 2.66 -13.01
N ASN A 273 0.76 3.14 -14.25
CA ASN A 273 1.78 2.95 -15.28
C ASN A 273 2.76 4.14 -15.34
N TYR A 274 3.98 3.95 -14.82
CA TYR A 274 5.05 4.96 -14.82
C TYR A 274 5.54 5.33 -16.23
N GLY A 275 5.45 4.40 -17.19
CA GLY A 275 5.90 4.61 -18.58
C GLY A 275 5.13 5.70 -19.32
N GLN A 276 3.97 6.12 -18.81
CA GLN A 276 3.24 7.26 -19.38
C GLN A 276 3.84 8.62 -19.02
N TYR A 277 4.69 8.71 -17.99
CA TYR A 277 5.21 9.98 -17.44
C TYR A 277 6.66 10.27 -17.79
N TYR A 278 7.45 9.24 -18.08
CA TYR A 278 8.85 9.37 -18.47
C TYR A 278 9.05 8.60 -19.76
N ASN A 279 8.76 9.24 -20.90
CA ASN A 279 9.21 8.72 -22.18
C ASN A 279 10.71 9.00 -22.28
N THR A 280 11.50 7.98 -22.60
CA THR A 280 12.88 8.14 -23.06
C THR A 280 12.83 8.79 -24.44
N PRO A 281 13.66 9.82 -24.72
CA PRO A 281 13.82 10.31 -26.08
C PRO A 281 14.24 9.13 -26.96
N SER A 282 13.55 8.90 -28.07
CA SER A 282 14.05 8.03 -29.13
C SER A 282 15.41 8.58 -29.58
N THR A 283 16.49 7.86 -29.26
CA THR A 283 17.80 7.99 -29.92
C THR A 283 17.66 7.81 -31.42
#